data_AF-A0A5N5D7E8-F1
#
_entry.id   AF-A0A5N5D7E8-F1
#
_cell.length_a   1.000
_cell.length_b   1.000
_cell.length_c   1.000
_cell.angle_alpha   90.00
_cell.angle_beta   90.00
_cell.angle_gamma   90.00
#
_symmetry.space_group_name_H-M   'P 1'
#
loop_
_entity.id
_entity.type
_entity.pdbx_description
1 polymer ?
#
loop_
_entity_poly.entity_id
_entity_poly.type
_entity_poly.pdbx_seq_one_letter_code
_entity_poly.pdbx_strand_id
1 'polypeptide(L)'
;DAVLYAFDLVLRQQGLAWFDALLAQNPRWVRGSATPATLIGNSNGTYTASFTTALGLSPPAPYNISFPETSGAFVTWPQTGAILRDAPHPESAKLLHSFILSKENQEASGSWSVRKDVEAPAGYPDALEMPGTNPTEFGKWMADRAAVERLRFFFEDKIGTAQGLSPLEDDL
;
A
#
# COMPACT_ATOMS: atom_id res chain seq x y z
N ASP A 1 -8.38 -2.37 -1.45
CA ASP A 1 -8.02 -3.55 -0.66
C ASP A 1 -6.80 -3.35 0.24
N ALA A 2 -5.60 -3.07 -0.26
CA ALA A 2 -4.44 -2.82 0.62
C ALA A 2 -4.67 -1.69 1.64
N VAL A 3 -5.27 -0.57 1.20
CA VAL A 3 -5.68 0.52 2.11
C VAL A 3 -6.68 0.04 3.15
N LEU A 4 -7.70 -0.74 2.75
CA LEU A 4 -8.68 -1.30 3.67
C LEU A 4 -8.02 -2.21 4.72
N TYR A 5 -7.02 -3.01 4.32
CA TYR A 5 -6.23 -3.81 5.23
C TYR A 5 -5.38 -2.97 6.19
N ALA A 6 -4.84 -1.84 5.74
CA ALA A 6 -4.14 -0.89 6.62
C ALA A 6 -5.06 -0.38 7.73
N PHE A 7 -6.29 0.01 7.36
CA PHE A 7 -7.30 0.41 8.34
C PHE A 7 -7.68 -0.74 9.28
N ASP A 8 -7.82 -1.97 8.78
CA ASP A 8 -8.08 -3.15 9.62
C ASP A 8 -6.97 -3.37 10.66
N LEU A 9 -5.71 -3.31 10.24
CA LEU A 9 -4.55 -3.47 11.12
C LEU A 9 -4.57 -2.43 12.26
N VAL A 10 -4.78 -1.17 11.92
CA VAL A 10 -4.81 -0.10 12.94
C VAL A 10 -6.05 -0.25 13.83
N LEU A 11 -7.21 -0.59 13.26
CA LEU A 11 -8.44 -0.79 14.01
C LEU A 11 -8.34 -1.95 15.00
N ARG A 12 -7.71 -3.07 14.62
CA ARG A 12 -7.48 -4.22 15.52
C ARG A 12 -6.55 -3.86 16.68
N GLN A 13 -5.61 -2.95 16.47
CA GLN A 13 -4.62 -2.56 17.47
C GLN A 13 -5.11 -1.44 18.39
N GLN A 14 -5.79 -0.43 17.84
CA GLN A 14 -6.16 0.81 18.52
C GLN A 14 -7.66 0.89 18.85
N GLY A 15 -8.48 -0.01 18.29
CA GLY A 15 -9.92 -0.04 18.48
C GLY A 15 -10.66 1.09 17.74
N LEU A 16 -11.99 1.09 17.89
CA LEU A 16 -12.88 2.05 17.23
C LEU A 16 -12.61 3.51 17.60
N ALA A 17 -12.13 3.77 18.83
CA ALA A 17 -11.83 5.12 19.30
C ALA A 17 -10.79 5.83 18.42
N TRP A 18 -9.81 5.08 17.87
CA TRP A 18 -8.87 5.65 16.92
C TRP A 18 -9.56 6.09 15.63
N PHE A 19 -10.49 5.28 15.11
CA PHE A 19 -11.19 5.62 13.88
C PHE A 19 -12.12 6.82 14.08
N ASP A 20 -12.86 6.87 15.19
CA ASP A 20 -13.70 8.01 15.52
C ASP A 20 -12.86 9.30 15.70
N ALA A 21 -11.67 9.20 16.30
CA ALA A 21 -10.73 10.31 16.39
C ALA A 21 -10.19 10.76 15.03
N LEU A 22 -9.93 9.82 14.10
CA LEU A 22 -9.56 10.16 12.73
C LEU A 22 -10.69 10.90 12.01
N LEU A 23 -11.94 10.45 12.15
CA LEU A 23 -13.10 11.12 11.54
C LEU A 23 -13.29 12.54 12.07
N ALA A 24 -13.03 12.77 13.36
CA ALA A 24 -13.10 14.10 13.97
C ALA A 24 -12.11 15.10 13.36
N GLN A 25 -11.02 14.63 12.73
CA GLN A 25 -10.08 15.49 12.01
C GLN A 25 -10.58 15.92 10.62
N ASN A 26 -11.75 15.44 10.19
CA ASN A 26 -12.35 15.71 8.87
C ASN A 26 -11.34 15.55 7.71
N PRO A 27 -10.69 14.37 7.59
CA PRO A 27 -9.69 14.15 6.55
C PRO A 27 -10.33 14.20 5.17
N ARG A 28 -9.55 14.58 4.16
CA ARG A 28 -9.98 14.48 2.77
C ARG A 28 -9.88 13.03 2.29
N TRP A 29 -11.02 12.42 2.01
CA TRP A 29 -11.10 11.12 1.36
C TRP A 29 -10.98 11.26 -0.16
N VAL A 30 -10.12 10.47 -0.77
CA VAL A 30 -9.91 10.44 -2.22
C VAL A 30 -9.84 9.01 -2.73
N ARG A 31 -10.15 8.85 -4.02
CA ARG A 31 -9.89 7.60 -4.75
C ARG A 31 -8.46 7.63 -5.29
N GLY A 32 -7.87 6.44 -5.44
CA GLY A 32 -6.51 6.28 -5.96
C GLY A 32 -5.46 6.42 -4.86
N SER A 33 -4.59 5.42 -4.71
CA SER A 33 -3.54 5.45 -3.69
C SER A 33 -2.39 6.40 -4.04
N ALA A 34 -2.28 6.84 -5.29
CA ALA A 34 -1.31 7.86 -5.71
C ALA A 34 -1.77 9.28 -5.31
N THR A 35 -3.07 9.55 -5.38
CA THR A 35 -3.68 10.87 -5.17
C THR A 35 -3.30 11.54 -3.85
N PRO A 36 -3.21 10.85 -2.69
CA PRO A 36 -2.74 11.48 -1.47
C PRO A 36 -1.32 12.07 -1.58
N ALA A 37 -0.40 11.40 -2.28
CA ALA A 37 0.95 11.93 -2.47
C ALA A 37 0.94 13.17 -3.37
N THR A 38 0.20 13.12 -4.49
CA THR A 38 0.01 14.28 -5.37
C THR A 38 -0.54 15.48 -4.62
N LEU A 39 -1.58 15.27 -3.80
CA LEU A 39 -2.19 16.32 -2.99
C LEU A 39 -1.20 16.87 -1.96
N ILE A 40 -0.47 16.03 -1.23
CA ILE A 40 0.53 16.49 -0.26
C ILE A 40 1.60 17.35 -0.96
N GLY A 41 2.15 16.88 -2.07
CA GLY A 41 3.17 17.59 -2.84
C GLY A 41 2.71 18.94 -3.39
N ASN A 42 1.43 19.07 -3.76
CA ASN A 42 0.88 20.27 -4.38
C ASN A 42 0.20 21.23 -3.40
N SER A 43 -0.12 20.81 -2.17
CA SER A 43 -1.08 21.53 -1.32
C SER A 43 -0.54 22.72 -0.53
N ASN A 44 0.71 23.14 -0.76
CA ASN A 44 1.39 24.21 -0.02
C ASN A 44 1.15 24.13 1.52
N GLY A 45 1.14 22.91 2.06
CA GLY A 45 0.94 22.63 3.49
C GLY A 45 -0.51 22.40 3.95
N THR A 46 -1.50 22.43 3.05
CA THR A 46 -2.91 22.12 3.42
C THR A 46 -3.09 20.63 3.72
N TYR A 47 -2.41 19.75 2.99
CA TYR A 47 -2.33 18.32 3.27
C TYR A 47 -0.87 17.96 3.58
N THR A 48 -0.64 17.32 4.72
CA THR A 48 0.72 17.13 5.24
C THR A 48 1.11 15.67 5.44
N ALA A 49 0.15 14.76 5.54
CA ALA A 49 0.42 13.36 5.80
C ALA A 49 -0.66 12.43 5.23
N SER A 50 -0.26 11.22 4.88
CA SER A 50 -1.13 10.10 4.54
C SER A 50 -0.42 8.79 4.86
N PHE A 51 -1.18 7.80 5.31
CA PHE A 51 -0.72 6.41 5.45
C PHE A 51 -1.34 5.48 4.39
N THR A 52 -1.98 6.06 3.37
CA THR A 52 -2.74 5.34 2.34
C THR A 52 -2.08 5.40 0.96
N THR A 53 -0.82 5.83 0.89
CA THR A 53 0.01 5.93 -0.32
C THR A 53 1.31 5.15 -0.15
N ALA A 54 2.02 4.91 -1.25
CA ALA A 54 3.32 4.26 -1.27
C ALA A 54 4.30 5.07 -2.14
N LEU A 55 5.48 5.35 -1.60
CA LEU A 55 6.54 6.15 -2.24
C LEU A 55 7.90 5.43 -2.25
N GLY A 56 7.91 4.12 -2.01
CA GLY A 56 9.14 3.32 -1.89
C GLY A 56 9.81 3.46 -0.53
N LEU A 57 11.08 3.04 -0.44
CA LEU A 57 11.91 3.16 0.79
C LEU A 57 12.91 4.31 0.74
N SER A 58 13.06 4.90 -0.44
CA SER A 58 13.84 6.11 -0.70
C SER A 58 12.93 7.14 -1.37
N PRO A 59 12.07 7.83 -0.60
CA PRO A 59 11.15 8.81 -1.17
C PRO A 59 11.91 9.97 -1.81
N PRO A 60 11.47 10.48 -2.97
CA PRO A 60 12.06 11.69 -3.54
C PRO A 60 11.70 12.91 -2.69
N ALA A 61 12.56 13.94 -2.69
CA ALA A 61 12.22 15.22 -2.08
C ALA A 61 10.94 15.81 -2.74
N PRO A 62 10.06 16.48 -1.98
CA PRO A 62 10.18 16.87 -0.57
C PRO A 62 9.60 15.85 0.43
N TYR A 63 9.28 14.63 -0.01
CA TYR A 63 8.60 13.66 0.83
C TYR A 63 9.53 13.05 1.88
N ASN A 64 8.94 12.68 3.02
CA ASN A 64 9.56 11.82 4.01
C ASN A 64 8.63 10.64 4.30
N ILE A 65 9.21 9.49 4.62
CA ILE A 65 8.48 8.29 5.03
C ILE A 65 8.97 7.89 6.41
N SER A 66 8.03 7.52 7.28
CA SER A 66 8.32 6.89 8.55
C SER A 66 7.51 5.61 8.70
N PHE A 67 8.09 4.64 9.38
CA PHE A 67 7.42 3.42 9.77
C PHE A 67 7.10 3.48 11.26
N PRO A 68 5.97 2.90 11.71
CA PRO A 68 5.64 2.88 13.13
C PRO A 68 6.61 1.98 13.91
N GLU A 69 7.51 2.59 14.70
CA GLU A 69 8.64 1.88 15.33
C GLU A 69 8.26 0.99 16.53
N THR A 70 7.19 1.30 17.27
CA THR A 70 6.92 0.67 18.58
C THR A 70 5.52 0.10 18.78
N SER A 71 4.49 0.66 18.13
CA SER A 71 3.09 0.31 18.43
C SER A 71 2.10 0.52 17.28
N GLY A 72 2.60 0.58 16.04
CA GLY A 72 1.74 0.68 14.86
C GLY A 72 2.03 -0.43 13.86
N ALA A 73 1.05 -0.67 13.01
CA ALA A 73 1.15 -1.62 11.92
C ALA A 73 1.02 -0.90 10.57
N PHE A 74 1.70 -1.42 9.55
CA PHE A 74 1.57 -0.98 8.18
C PHE A 74 1.48 -2.17 7.24
N VAL A 75 1.17 -1.90 5.98
CA VAL A 75 0.89 -2.93 5.00
C VAL A 75 2.10 -3.12 4.07
N THR A 76 2.56 -4.36 3.97
CA THR A 76 3.45 -4.83 2.91
C THR A 76 2.91 -6.11 2.30
N TRP A 77 3.20 -6.34 1.03
CA TRP A 77 2.88 -7.58 0.32
C TRP A 77 3.76 -7.70 -0.92
N PRO A 78 4.09 -8.93 -1.36
CA PRO A 78 4.66 -9.15 -2.67
C PRO A 78 3.56 -8.97 -3.72
N GLN A 79 3.71 -8.00 -4.62
CA GLN A 79 2.81 -7.87 -5.76
C GLN A 79 2.91 -9.13 -6.62
N THR A 80 1.77 -9.80 -6.86
CA THR A 80 1.74 -11.05 -7.62
C THR A 80 1.55 -10.76 -9.11
N GLY A 81 2.14 -11.62 -9.94
CA GLY A 81 1.97 -11.60 -11.40
C GLY A 81 1.80 -13.01 -11.92
N ALA A 82 1.06 -13.16 -13.01
CA ALA A 82 0.85 -14.44 -13.69
C ALA A 82 0.78 -14.24 -15.21
N ILE A 83 1.20 -15.26 -15.95
CA ILE A 83 1.04 -15.32 -17.41
C ILE A 83 -0.27 -16.04 -17.70
N LEU A 84 -1.19 -15.38 -18.41
CA LEU A 84 -2.43 -16.00 -18.85
C LEU A 84 -2.12 -17.16 -19.80
N ARG A 85 -2.86 -18.28 -19.67
CA ARG A 85 -2.67 -19.47 -20.50
C ARG A 85 -2.71 -19.15 -21.99
N ASP A 86 -3.64 -18.28 -22.38
CA ASP A 86 -3.90 -17.88 -23.76
C ASP A 86 -3.31 -16.49 -24.07
N ALA A 87 -2.23 -16.09 -23.38
CA ALA A 87 -1.55 -14.83 -23.67
C ALA A 87 -1.11 -14.81 -25.15
N PRO A 88 -1.40 -13.74 -25.92
CA PRO A 88 -1.09 -13.67 -27.35
C PRO A 88 0.43 -13.65 -27.63
N HIS A 89 1.23 -13.29 -26.62
CA HIS A 89 2.69 -13.23 -26.68
C HIS A 89 3.31 -13.94 -25.46
N PRO A 90 3.24 -15.28 -25.36
CA PRO A 90 3.63 -16.00 -24.16
C PRO A 90 5.14 -15.90 -23.87
N GLU A 91 5.99 -15.88 -24.90
CA GLU A 91 7.44 -15.72 -24.71
C GLU A 91 7.81 -14.31 -24.24
N SER A 92 7.13 -13.27 -24.73
CA SER A 92 7.31 -11.90 -24.22
C SER A 92 6.82 -11.76 -22.78
N ALA A 93 5.72 -12.43 -22.42
CA ALA A 93 5.24 -12.46 -21.03
C ALA A 93 6.26 -13.16 -20.10
N LYS A 94 6.85 -14.27 -20.54
CA LYS A 94 7.95 -14.94 -19.81
C LYS A 94 9.16 -14.02 -19.67
N LEU A 95 9.55 -13.32 -20.74
CA LEU A 95 10.65 -12.35 -20.70
C LEU A 95 10.38 -11.25 -19.68
N LEU A 96 9.17 -10.71 -19.64
CA LEU A 96 8.78 -9.70 -18.64
C LEU A 96 8.90 -10.23 -17.21
N HIS A 97 8.42 -11.43 -16.93
CA HIS A 97 8.55 -12.04 -15.61
C HIS A 97 10.02 -12.29 -15.22
N SER A 98 10.83 -12.79 -16.17
CA SER A 98 12.27 -12.97 -15.96
C SER A 98 12.99 -11.64 -15.74
N PHE A 99 12.61 -10.58 -16.45
CA PHE A 99 13.13 -9.23 -16.27
C PHE A 99 12.79 -8.67 -14.89
N ILE A 100 11.51 -8.76 -14.47
CA ILE A 100 11.06 -8.28 -13.16
C ILE A 100 11.84 -8.96 -12.02
N LEU A 101 12.12 -10.26 -12.16
CA LEU A 101 12.88 -11.06 -11.18
C LEU A 101 14.41 -11.01 -11.40
N SER A 102 14.90 -10.28 -12.39
CA SER A 102 16.34 -10.11 -12.59
C SER A 102 16.96 -9.40 -11.39
N LYS A 103 18.23 -9.68 -11.11
CA LYS A 103 18.91 -9.11 -9.94
C LYS A 103 18.99 -7.59 -10.07
N GLU A 104 19.38 -7.13 -11.26
CA GLU A 104 19.45 -5.72 -11.62
C GLU A 104 18.11 -4.99 -11.40
N ASN A 105 16.99 -5.53 -11.88
CA ASN A 105 15.68 -4.90 -11.68
C ASN A 105 15.24 -4.91 -10.21
N GLN A 106 15.52 -5.99 -9.46
CA GLN A 106 15.19 -6.06 -8.04
C GLN A 106 16.01 -5.05 -7.21
N GLU A 107 17.31 -4.89 -7.51
CA GLU A 107 18.18 -3.89 -6.87
C GLU A 107 17.78 -2.45 -7.23
N ALA A 108 17.30 -2.21 -8.45
CA ALA A 108 16.85 -0.88 -8.90
C ALA A 108 15.44 -0.48 -8.44
N SER A 109 14.66 -1.40 -7.85
CA SER A 109 13.22 -1.21 -7.58
C SER A 109 12.90 -0.14 -6.52
N GLY A 110 13.86 0.25 -5.68
CA GLY A 110 13.66 1.23 -4.61
C GLY A 110 12.74 0.75 -3.49
N SER A 111 12.48 -0.56 -3.41
CA SER A 111 11.68 -1.22 -2.37
C SER A 111 12.35 -2.52 -1.91
N TRP A 112 11.69 -3.30 -1.05
CA TRP A 112 12.16 -4.63 -0.70
C TRP A 112 12.07 -5.58 -1.90
N SER A 113 13.15 -6.33 -2.12
CA SER A 113 13.21 -7.41 -3.11
C SER A 113 12.44 -8.65 -2.64
N VAL A 114 11.87 -9.40 -3.57
CA VAL A 114 11.29 -10.73 -3.29
C VAL A 114 12.34 -11.85 -3.34
N ARG A 115 13.57 -11.53 -3.76
CA ARG A 115 14.70 -12.46 -3.80
C ARG A 115 15.52 -12.42 -2.53
N LYS A 116 15.94 -13.60 -2.06
CA LYS A 116 16.81 -13.78 -0.88
C LYS A 116 18.30 -13.46 -1.12
N ASP A 117 18.71 -13.31 -2.38
CA ASP A 117 20.10 -13.05 -2.78
C ASP A 117 20.32 -11.59 -3.25
N VAL A 118 19.36 -10.73 -2.91
CA VAL A 118 19.43 -9.27 -3.03
C VAL A 118 19.42 -8.74 -1.60
N GLU A 119 20.39 -7.88 -1.29
CA GLU A 119 20.52 -7.28 0.04
C GLU A 119 19.31 -6.40 0.37
N ALA A 120 19.00 -6.30 1.67
CA ALA A 120 17.97 -5.39 2.13
C ALA A 120 18.33 -3.93 1.80
N PRO A 121 17.33 -3.08 1.49
CA PRO A 121 17.56 -1.66 1.24
C PRO A 121 18.26 -0.97 2.42
N ALA A 122 19.20 -0.06 2.12
CA ALA A 122 20.00 0.61 3.14
C ALA A 122 19.13 1.27 4.21
N GLY A 123 19.42 0.99 5.48
CA GLY A 123 18.67 1.52 6.63
C GLY A 123 17.45 0.69 7.04
N TYR A 124 17.15 -0.41 6.34
CA TYR A 124 16.02 -1.29 6.63
C TYR A 124 16.48 -2.75 6.81
N PRO A 125 15.80 -3.52 7.67
CA PRO A 125 15.94 -4.98 7.70
C PRO A 125 15.27 -5.61 6.45
N ASP A 126 15.41 -6.92 6.30
CA ASP A 126 14.63 -7.68 5.32
C ASP A 126 13.12 -7.47 5.54
N ALA A 127 12.31 -7.54 4.48
CA ALA A 127 10.86 -7.35 4.57
C ALA A 127 10.16 -8.30 5.54
N LEU A 128 10.68 -9.52 5.72
CA LEU A 128 10.14 -10.51 6.65
C LEU A 128 10.57 -10.26 8.10
N GLU A 129 11.64 -9.48 8.30
CA GLU A 129 12.17 -9.10 9.61
C GLU A 129 11.75 -7.69 10.03
N MET A 130 11.13 -6.94 9.11
CA MET A 130 10.67 -5.57 9.34
C MET A 130 9.55 -5.52 10.41
N PRO A 131 9.77 -4.83 11.55
CA PRO A 131 8.77 -4.69 12.58
C PRO A 131 7.52 -3.96 12.07
N GLY A 132 6.35 -4.30 12.62
CA GLY A 132 5.10 -3.60 12.30
C GLY A 132 4.43 -4.02 10.98
N THR A 133 4.98 -5.01 10.25
CA THR A 133 4.31 -5.58 9.08
C THR A 133 4.50 -7.10 9.02
N ASN A 134 3.68 -7.77 8.22
CA ASN A 134 3.89 -9.16 7.83
C ASN A 134 3.44 -9.36 6.37
N PRO A 135 4.39 -9.48 5.42
CA PRO A 135 4.10 -9.62 3.99
C PRO A 135 3.24 -10.84 3.63
N THR A 136 3.11 -11.83 4.53
CA THR A 136 2.38 -13.07 4.28
C THR A 136 0.90 -13.00 4.67
N GLU A 137 0.49 -11.97 5.41
CA GLU A 137 -0.86 -11.89 5.98
C GLU A 137 -1.88 -11.20 5.05
N PHE A 138 -1.46 -10.23 4.23
CA PHE A 138 -2.39 -9.54 3.34
C PHE A 138 -3.10 -10.49 2.37
N GLY A 139 -2.35 -11.45 1.79
CA GLY A 139 -2.94 -12.47 0.91
C GLY A 139 -3.94 -13.39 1.63
N LYS A 140 -3.68 -13.76 2.88
CA LYS A 140 -4.58 -14.58 3.71
C LYS A 140 -5.85 -13.79 4.08
N TRP A 141 -5.68 -12.54 4.48
CA TRP A 141 -6.78 -11.61 4.74
C TRP A 141 -7.66 -11.45 3.49
N MET A 142 -7.04 -11.27 2.32
CA MET A 142 -7.74 -11.15 1.04
C MET A 142 -8.53 -12.39 0.65
N ALA A 143 -8.17 -13.57 1.15
CA ALA A 143 -8.86 -14.82 0.83
C ALA A 143 -10.23 -14.94 1.49
N ASP A 144 -10.47 -14.30 2.64
CA ASP A 144 -11.79 -14.23 3.27
C ASP A 144 -12.61 -13.05 2.72
N ARG A 145 -13.19 -13.24 1.53
CA ARG A 145 -13.97 -12.18 0.87
C ARG A 145 -15.17 -11.69 1.68
N ALA A 146 -15.76 -12.55 2.49
CA ALA A 146 -16.92 -12.18 3.31
C ALA A 146 -16.50 -11.27 4.48
N ALA A 147 -15.36 -11.54 5.12
CA ALA A 147 -14.82 -10.63 6.13
C ALA A 147 -14.40 -9.28 5.54
N VAL A 148 -13.72 -9.30 4.40
CA VAL A 148 -13.30 -8.07 3.69
C VAL A 148 -14.51 -7.21 3.33
N GLU A 149 -15.57 -7.82 2.81
CA GLU A 149 -16.80 -7.12 2.44
C GLU A 149 -17.52 -6.50 3.65
N ARG A 150 -17.67 -7.27 4.75
CA ARG A 150 -18.26 -6.73 5.98
C ARG A 150 -17.48 -5.53 6.52
N LEU A 151 -16.15 -5.61 6.50
CA LEU A 151 -15.30 -4.51 6.95
C LEU A 151 -15.44 -3.29 6.04
N ARG A 152 -15.50 -3.48 4.71
CA ARG A 152 -15.75 -2.40 3.76
C ARG A 152 -17.08 -1.70 4.08
N PHE A 153 -18.16 -2.45 4.26
CA PHE A 153 -19.47 -1.85 4.59
C PHE A 153 -19.47 -1.13 5.93
N PHE A 154 -18.76 -1.65 6.93
CA PHE A 154 -18.56 -0.95 8.19
C PHE A 154 -17.90 0.43 7.99
N PHE A 155 -16.89 0.54 7.13
CA PHE A 155 -16.29 1.83 6.83
C PHE A 155 -17.23 2.72 6.00
N GLU A 156 -17.87 2.19 4.95
CA GLU A 156 -18.80 2.93 4.10
C GLU A 156 -20.00 3.51 4.87
N ASP A 157 -20.47 2.83 5.93
CA ASP A 157 -21.50 3.37 6.84
C ASP A 157 -21.05 4.66 7.55
N LYS A 158 -19.74 4.79 7.80
CA LYS A 158 -19.15 5.92 8.54
C LYS A 158 -18.60 7.03 7.65
N ILE A 159 -18.06 6.69 6.47
CA ILE A 159 -17.41 7.66 5.55
C ILE A 159 -18.13 7.84 4.22
N GLY A 160 -19.22 7.10 3.99
CA GLY A 160 -19.88 7.02 2.70
C GLY A 160 -19.17 6.08 1.72
N THR A 161 -19.82 5.81 0.59
CA THR A 161 -19.20 5.08 -0.51
C THR A 161 -18.16 5.95 -1.21
N ALA A 162 -17.19 5.32 -1.89
CA ALA A 162 -16.15 6.05 -2.63
C ALA A 162 -16.77 6.99 -3.68
N GLN A 163 -16.51 8.29 -3.54
CA GLN A 163 -17.00 9.35 -4.45
C GLN A 163 -15.90 9.83 -5.41
N GLY A 164 -16.32 10.48 -6.50
CA GLY A 164 -15.42 11.07 -7.50
C GLY A 164 -15.12 10.15 -8.70
N LEU A 165 -14.44 10.72 -9.70
CA LEU A 165 -14.05 10.03 -10.92
C LEU A 165 -13.09 8.86 -10.63
N SER A 166 -12.93 8.00 -11.62
CA SER A 166 -11.87 7.01 -11.58
C SER A 166 -10.51 7.71 -11.46
N PRO A 167 -9.56 7.22 -10.65
CA PRO A 167 -8.18 7.73 -10.62
C PRO A 167 -7.41 7.63 -11.96
N LEU A 168 -8.02 6.99 -12.97
CA LEU A 168 -7.50 6.93 -14.34
C LEU A 168 -7.98 8.10 -15.19
N GLU A 169 -8.93 8.88 -14.69
CA GLU A 169 -9.65 9.93 -15.42
C GLU A 169 -9.71 11.26 -14.63
N ASP A 170 -9.33 11.26 -13.35
CA ASP A 170 -9.35 12.47 -12.53
C ASP A 170 -8.17 13.39 -12.82
N ASP A 171 -8.33 14.66 -12.46
CA ASP A 171 -7.38 15.74 -12.65
C ASP A 171 -6.61 16.09 -11.36
N LEU A 172 -6.64 15.18 -10.38
CA LEU A 172 -6.08 15.35 -9.04
C LEU A 172 -4.62 14.93 -8.90
#